data_AF-M1NZU9-F1
#
_entry.id   AF-M1NZU9-F1
#
_cell.length_a   1.000
_cell.length_b   1.000
_cell.length_c   1.000
_cell.angle_alpha   90.00
_cell.angle_beta   90.00
_cell.angle_gamma   90.00
#
_symmetry.space_group_name_H-M   'P 1'
#
loop_
_entity.id
_entity.type
_entity.pdbx_description
1 polymer ?
#
loop_
_entity_poly.entity_id
_entity_poly.type
_entity_poly.pdbx_seq_one_letter_code
_entity_poly.pdbx_strand_id
1 'polypeptide(L)'
;LPARRARGPNEPGGIKFGHFCDMVQSDRKYPNDPVRSSLEIVAAGTMLFDQIWLGSYMSGGVGFTQYATAAYTDNILDDFTQYGVDYIKKHHGGIGKAKATQEVVNDIAT
;
A
#
# COMPACT_ATOMS: atom_id res chain seq x y z
N LEU A 1 7.16 21.47 0.74
CA LEU A 1 7.45 20.80 -0.57
C LEU A 1 8.21 21.74 -1.51
N PRO A 2 8.96 21.23 -2.52
CA PRO A 2 9.66 22.08 -3.50
C PRO A 2 8.72 23.07 -4.21
N ALA A 3 9.27 24.19 -4.69
CA ALA A 3 8.50 25.33 -5.18
C ALA A 3 7.41 24.99 -6.23
N ARG A 4 7.68 24.05 -7.14
CA ARG A 4 6.71 23.62 -8.18
C ARG A 4 5.41 23.06 -7.61
N ARG A 5 5.43 22.53 -6.38
CA ARG A 5 4.28 21.98 -5.66
C ARG A 5 4.27 22.49 -4.22
N ALA A 6 4.46 23.80 -4.06
CA ALA A 6 4.66 24.45 -2.77
C ALA A 6 3.50 24.18 -1.81
N ARG A 7 3.85 23.64 -0.65
CA ARG A 7 2.96 23.32 0.47
C ARG A 7 3.76 23.37 1.77
N GLY A 8 3.08 23.78 2.84
CA GLY A 8 3.64 23.82 4.18
C GLY A 8 3.88 22.42 4.77
N PRO A 9 4.28 22.35 6.05
CA PRO A 9 4.32 21.10 6.81
C PRO A 9 2.94 20.42 6.87
N ASN A 10 2.94 19.12 7.19
CA ASN A 10 1.73 18.31 7.44
C ASN A 10 0.77 18.15 6.26
N GLU A 11 1.25 18.36 5.04
CA GLU A 11 0.49 18.15 3.80
C GLU A 11 0.79 16.77 3.21
N PRO A 12 -0.17 16.11 2.53
CA PRO A 12 -0.03 14.71 2.11
C PRO A 12 1.27 14.42 1.34
N GLY A 13 1.66 15.29 0.40
CA GLY A 13 2.88 15.09 -0.39
C GLY A 13 4.19 15.12 0.42
N GLY A 14 4.16 15.55 1.69
CA GLY A 14 5.30 15.53 2.61
C GLY A 14 5.34 14.31 3.54
N ILE A 15 4.31 13.46 3.54
CA ILE A 15 4.25 12.26 4.39
C ILE A 15 5.11 11.17 3.75
N LYS A 16 6.11 10.68 4.48
CA LYS A 16 6.90 9.51 4.07
C LYS A 16 6.04 8.25 4.18
N PHE A 17 6.19 7.31 3.25
CA PHE A 17 5.41 6.07 3.27
C PHE A 17 5.54 5.31 4.60
N GLY A 18 6.74 5.21 5.18
CA GLY A 18 6.91 4.57 6.51
C GLY A 18 6.11 5.25 7.63
N HIS A 19 6.15 6.58 7.72
CA HIS A 19 5.32 7.30 8.70
C HIS A 19 3.83 7.09 8.44
N PHE A 20 3.42 7.02 7.17
CA PHE A 20 2.02 6.75 6.83
C PHE A 20 1.60 5.35 7.27
N CYS A 21 2.43 4.33 7.03
CA CYS A 21 2.20 2.98 7.52
C CYS A 21 1.97 2.95 9.04
N ASP A 22 2.80 3.68 9.79
CA ASP A 22 2.70 3.76 11.26
C ASP A 22 1.44 4.50 11.75
N MET A 23 0.84 5.38 10.93
CA MET A 23 -0.44 6.03 11.27
C MET A 23 -1.59 5.01 11.26
N VAL A 24 -1.53 3.99 10.41
CA VAL A 24 -2.58 2.98 10.27
C VAL A 24 -2.45 1.94 11.38
N GLN A 25 -3.52 1.75 12.13
CA GLN A 25 -3.50 1.01 13.40
C GLN A 25 -3.87 -0.47 13.26
N SER A 26 -3.84 -1.04 12.05
CA SER A 26 -4.22 -2.44 11.84
C SER A 26 -3.27 -3.40 12.54
N ASP A 27 -1.96 -3.16 12.45
CA ASP A 27 -0.93 -4.05 13.01
C ASP A 27 -1.10 -4.28 14.52
N ARG A 28 -1.39 -3.22 15.29
CA ARG A 28 -1.63 -3.37 16.74
C ARG A 28 -2.92 -4.12 17.10
N LYS A 29 -3.89 -4.20 16.19
CA LYS A 29 -5.19 -4.85 16.42
C LYS A 29 -5.20 -6.27 15.87
N TYR A 30 -4.51 -6.51 14.77
CA TYR A 30 -4.44 -7.79 14.05
C TYR A 30 -2.97 -8.18 13.78
N PRO A 31 -2.16 -8.38 14.84
CA PRO A 31 -0.70 -8.54 14.70
C PRO A 31 -0.27 -9.84 14.00
N ASN A 32 -1.16 -10.82 13.90
CA ASN A 32 -0.89 -12.11 13.25
C ASN A 32 -1.43 -12.20 11.82
N ASP A 33 -1.97 -11.10 11.29
CA ASP A 33 -2.53 -11.02 9.94
C ASP A 33 -1.78 -9.94 9.12
N PRO A 34 -0.58 -10.28 8.59
CA PRO A 34 0.23 -9.34 7.84
C PRO A 34 -0.40 -8.93 6.51
N VAL A 35 -1.27 -9.77 5.93
CA VAL A 35 -2.02 -9.44 4.70
C VAL A 35 -2.98 -8.31 4.99
N ARG A 36 -3.85 -8.49 5.99
CA ARG A 36 -4.79 -7.45 6.42
C ARG A 36 -4.07 -6.15 6.76
N SER A 37 -3.02 -6.21 7.57
CA SER A 37 -2.30 -5.00 7.99
C SER A 37 -1.69 -4.25 6.80
N SER A 38 -1.17 -4.98 5.80
CA SER A 38 -0.67 -4.36 4.57
C SER A 38 -1.78 -3.74 3.73
N LEU A 39 -2.93 -4.40 3.61
CA LEU A 39 -4.05 -3.92 2.78
C LEU A 39 -4.81 -2.75 3.41
N GLU A 40 -4.90 -2.68 4.74
CA GLU A 40 -5.44 -1.50 5.44
C GLU A 40 -4.55 -0.26 5.23
N ILE A 41 -3.22 -0.45 5.13
CA ILE A 41 -2.28 0.60 4.73
C ILE A 41 -2.52 1.02 3.28
N VAL A 42 -2.72 0.07 2.36
CA VAL A 42 -3.02 0.36 0.95
C VAL A 42 -4.34 1.12 0.80
N ALA A 43 -5.40 0.71 1.49
CA ALA A 43 -6.71 1.36 1.45
C ALA A 43 -6.63 2.81 1.93
N ALA A 44 -6.01 3.04 3.09
CA ALA A 44 -5.80 4.39 3.60
C ALA A 44 -4.90 5.22 2.67
N GLY A 45 -3.86 4.60 2.11
CA GLY A 45 -2.85 5.25 1.29
C GLY A 45 -3.40 5.70 -0.06
N THR A 46 -4.13 4.83 -0.76
CA THR A 46 -4.75 5.18 -2.06
C THR A 46 -5.84 6.22 -1.90
N MET A 47 -6.60 6.20 -0.81
CA MET A 47 -7.54 7.29 -0.50
C MET A 47 -6.81 8.63 -0.31
N LEU A 48 -5.77 8.67 0.54
CA LEU A 48 -5.07 9.92 0.82
C LEU A 48 -4.22 10.41 -0.36
N PHE A 49 -3.42 9.53 -0.95
CA PHE A 49 -2.44 9.89 -1.97
C PHE A 49 -3.07 10.01 -3.37
N ASP A 50 -4.00 9.13 -3.75
CA ASP A 50 -4.60 9.20 -5.09
C ASP A 50 -5.84 10.10 -5.11
N GLN A 51 -6.80 9.90 -4.21
CA GLN A 51 -8.05 10.65 -4.27
C GLN A 51 -7.89 12.11 -3.81
N ILE A 52 -7.23 12.32 -2.67
CA ILE A 52 -7.07 13.66 -2.09
C ILE A 52 -5.85 14.37 -2.67
N TRP A 53 -4.66 13.78 -2.53
CA TRP A 53 -3.43 14.48 -2.92
C TRP A 53 -3.30 14.64 -4.43
N LEU A 54 -3.27 13.54 -5.19
CA LEU A 54 -3.14 13.61 -6.64
C LEU A 54 -4.43 14.09 -7.31
N GLY A 55 -5.58 13.55 -6.92
CA GLY A 55 -6.89 13.78 -7.53
C GLY A 55 -7.54 15.11 -7.19
N SER A 56 -7.03 15.83 -6.17
CA SER A 56 -7.49 17.18 -5.84
C SER A 56 -6.33 18.17 -5.78
N TYR A 57 -5.42 18.05 -4.82
CA TYR A 57 -4.37 19.06 -4.58
C TYR A 57 -3.46 19.30 -5.79
N MET A 58 -3.16 18.24 -6.54
CA MET A 58 -2.26 18.28 -7.69
C MET A 58 -3.00 18.26 -9.04
N SER A 59 -4.32 18.13 -9.04
CA SER A 59 -5.14 18.15 -10.26
C SER A 59 -6.53 18.78 -10.01
N GLY A 60 -7.54 18.01 -9.63
CA GLY A 60 -8.92 18.44 -9.40
C GLY A 60 -9.93 17.96 -10.47
N GLY A 61 -11.21 18.28 -10.28
CA GLY A 61 -12.31 17.87 -11.17
C GLY A 61 -12.97 16.56 -10.73
N VAL A 62 -13.29 15.68 -11.68
CA VAL A 62 -13.88 14.36 -11.40
C VAL A 62 -12.95 13.50 -10.52
N GLY A 63 -11.64 13.70 -10.63
CA GLY A 63 -10.65 13.08 -9.76
C GLY A 63 -10.38 11.62 -10.08
N PHE A 64 -9.80 10.92 -9.10
CA PHE A 64 -9.19 9.60 -9.27
C PHE A 64 -9.83 8.52 -8.41
N THR A 65 -11.15 8.62 -8.18
CA THR A 65 -11.87 7.69 -7.30
C THR A 65 -11.67 6.23 -7.71
N GLN A 66 -11.90 5.88 -8.97
CA GLN A 66 -11.80 4.48 -9.41
C GLN A 66 -10.37 3.97 -9.57
N TYR A 67 -9.39 4.87 -9.67
CA TYR A 67 -7.98 4.47 -9.55
C TYR A 67 -7.68 3.98 -8.13
N ALA A 68 -8.19 4.68 -7.11
CA ALA A 68 -7.98 4.32 -5.72
C ALA A 68 -8.83 3.11 -5.30
N THR A 69 -10.13 3.10 -5.63
CA THR A 69 -11.05 2.04 -5.17
C THR A 69 -10.64 0.66 -5.65
N ALA A 70 -9.99 0.55 -6.82
CA ALA A 70 -9.46 -0.72 -7.32
C ALA A 70 -8.55 -1.45 -6.32
N ALA A 71 -7.90 -0.71 -5.40
CA ALA A 71 -7.01 -1.27 -4.39
C ALA A 71 -7.70 -1.59 -3.04
N TYR A 72 -8.97 -1.22 -2.85
CA TYR A 72 -9.69 -1.42 -1.59
C TYR A 72 -11.15 -1.85 -1.72
N THR A 73 -11.59 -2.25 -2.92
CA THR A 73 -12.94 -2.80 -3.16
C THR A 73 -12.89 -4.20 -3.73
N ASP A 74 -14.01 -4.88 -3.58
CA ASP A 74 -14.32 -6.15 -4.25
C ASP A 74 -13.39 -7.33 -3.89
N ASN A 75 -12.56 -7.17 -2.85
CA ASN A 75 -11.58 -8.13 -2.36
C ASN A 75 -10.57 -8.63 -3.42
N ILE A 76 -10.46 -7.94 -4.55
CA ILE A 76 -9.60 -8.39 -5.66
C ILE A 76 -8.13 -8.38 -5.22
N LEU A 77 -7.69 -7.29 -4.59
CA LEU A 77 -6.31 -7.19 -4.11
C LEU A 77 -6.06 -8.09 -2.88
N ASP A 78 -7.09 -8.32 -2.05
CA ASP A 78 -7.06 -9.26 -0.94
C ASP A 78 -6.76 -10.68 -1.42
N ASP A 79 -7.50 -11.15 -2.42
CA ASP A 79 -7.33 -12.48 -3.01
C ASP A 79 -5.93 -12.66 -3.61
N PHE A 80 -5.44 -11.67 -4.37
CA PHE A 80 -4.10 -11.71 -4.96
C PHE A 80 -2.99 -11.75 -3.90
N THR A 81 -3.14 -10.94 -2.85
CA THR A 81 -2.13 -10.86 -1.77
C THR A 81 -2.14 -12.13 -0.93
N GLN A 82 -3.31 -12.69 -0.64
CA GLN A 82 -3.45 -13.95 0.07
C GLN A 82 -2.82 -15.09 -0.72
N TYR A 83 -3.07 -15.17 -2.02
CA TYR A 83 -2.40 -16.12 -2.91
C TYR A 83 -0.88 -16.00 -2.84
N GLY A 84 -0.33 -14.78 -2.93
CA GLY A 84 1.12 -14.54 -2.85
C GLY A 84 1.73 -15.01 -1.53
N VAL A 85 1.05 -14.77 -0.40
CA VAL A 85 1.52 -15.26 0.91
C VAL A 85 1.49 -16.78 1.00
N ASP A 86 0.48 -17.44 0.45
CA ASP A 86 0.40 -18.90 0.45
C ASP A 86 1.44 -19.54 -0.48
N TYR A 87 1.74 -18.90 -1.62
CA TYR A 87 2.87 -19.27 -2.48
C TYR A 87 4.19 -19.20 -1.71
N ILE A 88 4.46 -18.08 -1.02
CA ILE A 88 5.69 -17.89 -0.24
C ILE A 88 5.81 -18.91 0.89
N LYS A 89 4.71 -19.25 1.58
CA LYS A 89 4.72 -20.29 2.61
C LYS A 89 5.08 -21.66 2.04
N LYS A 90 4.55 -22.00 0.87
CA LYS A 90 4.77 -23.30 0.22
C LYS A 90 6.16 -23.43 -0.41
N HIS A 91 6.67 -22.38 -1.03
CA HIS A 91 7.87 -22.44 -1.87
C HIS A 91 9.12 -21.81 -1.24
N HIS A 92 8.97 -20.93 -0.24
CA HIS A 92 10.09 -20.21 0.37
C HIS A 92 10.20 -20.40 1.90
N GLY A 93 9.49 -21.38 2.46
CA GLY A 93 9.62 -21.74 3.88
C GLY A 93 8.95 -20.75 4.84
N GLY A 94 8.10 -19.85 4.33
CA GLY A 94 7.35 -18.88 5.14
C GLY A 94 7.81 -17.44 4.99
N ILE A 95 7.03 -16.54 5.59
CA ILE A 95 7.28 -15.10 5.55
C ILE A 95 8.63 -14.78 6.19
N GLY A 96 9.43 -13.96 5.50
CA GLY A 96 10.75 -13.52 5.96
C GLY A 96 11.86 -14.59 5.90
N LYS A 97 11.63 -15.73 5.22
CA LYS A 97 12.61 -16.82 5.09
C LYS A 97 13.30 -16.88 3.72
N ALA A 98 12.69 -16.26 2.71
CA ALA A 98 13.25 -16.19 1.36
C ALA A 98 14.59 -15.43 1.34
N LYS A 99 15.54 -15.85 0.48
CA LYS A 99 16.81 -15.12 0.30
C LYS A 99 16.57 -13.83 -0.47
N ALA A 100 17.28 -12.76 -0.11
CA ALA A 100 17.22 -11.48 -0.81
C ALA A 100 18.08 -11.48 -2.07
N THR A 101 17.69 -12.26 -3.09
CA THR A 101 18.37 -12.30 -4.40
C THR A 101 17.40 -12.00 -5.55
N GLN A 102 17.93 -11.62 -6.71
CA GLN A 102 17.11 -11.28 -7.87
C GLN A 102 16.29 -12.47 -8.38
N GLU A 103 16.84 -13.69 -8.27
CA GLU A 103 16.12 -14.91 -8.67
C GLU A 103 14.85 -15.10 -7.84
N VAL A 104 14.94 -14.87 -6.53
CA VAL A 104 13.78 -14.95 -5.63
C VAL A 104 12.78 -13.84 -5.91
N VAL A 105 13.25 -12.62 -6.23
CA VAL A 105 12.37 -11.53 -6.65
C VAL A 105 11.60 -11.90 -7.91
N ASN A 106 12.28 -12.46 -8.92
CA ASN A 106 11.64 -12.87 -10.17
C ASN A 106 10.62 -13.99 -9.96
N ASP A 107 10.93 -14.98 -9.11
CA ASP A 107 10.04 -16.10 -8.78
C ASP A 107 8.78 -15.65 -8.04
N ILE A 108 8.91 -14.80 -7.01
CA ILE A 108 7.75 -14.34 -6.23
C ILE A 108 6.86 -13.37 -7.03
N ALA A 109 7.46 -12.58 -7.94
CA ALA A 109 6.75 -11.54 -8.67
C ALA A 109 6.09 -11.98 -9.99
N THR A 110 6.36 -13.20 -10.48
CA THR A 110 5.87 -13.73 -11.77
C THR A 110 4.81 -14.79 -11.56
#